data_AF-A0A9N9TX82-F1
#
_entry.id   AF-A0A9N9TX82-F1
#
_cell.length_a   1.000
_cell.length_b   1.000
_cell.length_c   1.000
_cell.angle_alpha   90.00
_cell.angle_beta   90.00
_cell.angle_gamma   90.00
#
_symmetry.space_group_name_H-M   'P 1'
#
loop_
_entity.id
_entity.type
_entity.pdbx_description
1 polymer ?
#
loop_
_entity_poly.entity_id
_entity_poly.type
_entity_poly.pdbx_seq_one_letter_code
_entity_poly.pdbx_strand_id
1 'polypeptide(L)'
;MKILFGLDPHLRPVTTDYNDPNSVALMEEHVELAKEYWKVQTELVLMTQKKNKLFKRHLKELKEERKSLELNEQRQMSVGHHQRNSSRNPGVFFH
;
A
#
# COMPACT_ATOMS: atom_id res chain seq x y z
N MET A 1 -17.36 -23.35 17.88
CA MET A 1 -16.09 -23.06 18.58
C MET A 1 -14.86 -23.16 17.66
N LYS A 2 -14.70 -22.27 16.65
CA LYS A 2 -13.51 -22.26 15.75
C LYS A 2 -12.63 -21.01 15.87
N ILE A 3 -13.13 -19.94 16.52
CA ILE A 3 -12.43 -18.65 16.63
C ILE A 3 -11.27 -18.72 17.62
N LEU A 4 -11.41 -19.47 18.72
CA LEU A 4 -10.40 -19.56 19.79
C LEU A 4 -9.07 -20.19 19.33
N PHE A 5 -9.12 -21.15 18.41
CA PHE A 5 -7.91 -21.81 17.89
C PHE A 5 -7.09 -20.92 16.95
N GLY A 6 -7.70 -19.88 16.38
CA GLY A 6 -7.03 -18.89 15.54
C GLY A 6 -6.36 -17.77 16.33
N LEU A 7 -6.55 -17.71 17.65
CA LEU A 7 -5.87 -16.76 18.52
C LEU A 7 -4.48 -17.25 18.90
N ASP A 8 -3.58 -16.29 19.12
CA ASP A 8 -2.28 -16.55 19.72
C ASP A 8 -2.43 -17.28 21.06
N PRO A 9 -1.49 -18.17 21.44
CA PRO A 9 -1.64 -19.00 22.63
C PRO A 9 -1.92 -18.23 23.93
N HIS A 10 -1.38 -17.02 24.06
CA HIS A 10 -1.56 -16.15 25.24
C HIS A 10 -2.91 -15.40 25.26
N LEU A 11 -3.69 -15.45 24.18
CA LEU A 11 -5.01 -14.82 24.06
C LEU A 11 -6.15 -15.83 24.16
N ARG A 12 -5.84 -17.11 24.38
CA ARG A 12 -6.85 -18.15 24.53
C ARG A 12 -7.44 -18.10 25.94
N PRO A 13 -8.75 -18.28 26.10
CA PRO A 13 -9.34 -18.32 27.43
C PRO A 13 -8.78 -19.50 28.23
N VAL A 14 -8.69 -19.31 29.55
CA VAL A 14 -8.27 -20.35 30.51
C VAL A 14 -9.34 -21.46 30.54
N THR A 15 -8.93 -22.70 30.84
CA THR A 15 -9.86 -23.83 30.98
C THR A 15 -10.98 -23.53 31.97
N THR A 16 -12.24 -23.67 31.54
CA THR A 16 -13.42 -23.40 32.39
C THR A 16 -13.63 -24.50 33.41
N ASP A 17 -13.95 -24.12 34.64
CA ASP A 17 -14.58 -25.02 35.61
C ASP A 17 -16.10 -24.94 35.44
N TYR A 18 -16.71 -26.01 34.93
CA TYR A 18 -18.14 -26.06 34.68
C TYR A 18 -19.00 -26.17 35.95
N ASN A 19 -18.38 -26.37 37.11
CA ASN A 19 -19.08 -26.40 38.40
C ASN A 19 -19.15 -25.00 39.06
N ASP A 20 -18.43 -24.01 38.54
CA ASP A 20 -18.48 -22.63 39.02
C ASP A 20 -19.16 -21.72 37.97
N PRO A 21 -20.38 -21.22 38.25
CA PRO A 21 -21.09 -20.29 37.37
C PRO A 21 -20.28 -19.04 37.00
N ASN A 22 -19.39 -18.56 37.87
CA ASN A 22 -18.55 -17.40 37.59
C ASN A 22 -17.47 -17.73 36.54
N SER A 23 -16.91 -18.93 36.59
CA SER A 23 -15.93 -19.40 35.60
C SER A 23 -16.55 -19.49 34.21
N VAL A 24 -17.81 -19.95 34.13
CA VAL A 24 -18.57 -20.03 32.87
C VAL A 24 -18.84 -18.64 32.31
N ALA A 25 -19.32 -17.70 33.15
CA ALA A 25 -19.58 -16.32 32.72
C ALA A 25 -18.31 -15.62 32.21
N LEU A 26 -17.18 -15.82 32.89
CA LEU A 26 -15.88 -15.27 32.47
C LEU A 26 -15.41 -15.83 31.12
N MET A 27 -15.61 -17.13 30.87
CA MET A 27 -15.32 -17.74 29.57
C MET A 27 -16.16 -17.12 28.45
N GLU A 28 -17.46 -16.90 28.68
CA GLU A 28 -18.34 -16.27 27.69
C GLU A 28 -17.90 -14.85 27.34
N GLU A 29 -17.50 -14.06 28.35
CA GLU A 29 -16.93 -12.72 28.13
C GLU A 29 -15.65 -12.78 27.28
N HIS A 30 -14.73 -13.70 27.59
CA HIS A 30 -13.52 -13.88 26.80
C HIS A 30 -13.80 -14.30 25.36
N VAL A 31 -14.86 -15.09 25.11
CA VAL A 31 -15.29 -15.46 23.77
C VAL A 31 -15.79 -14.26 22.98
N GLU A 32 -16.57 -13.36 23.60
CA GLU A 32 -17.01 -12.13 22.94
C GLU A 32 -15.84 -11.18 22.65
N LEU A 33 -14.92 -11.03 23.61
CA LEU A 33 -13.72 -10.23 23.41
C LEU A 33 -12.85 -10.77 22.27
N ALA A 34 -12.68 -12.09 22.18
CA ALA A 34 -11.97 -12.75 21.09
C ALA A 34 -12.59 -12.47 19.71
N LYS A 35 -13.93 -12.44 19.62
CA LYS A 35 -14.63 -12.10 18.37
C LYS A 35 -14.34 -10.66 17.98
N GLU A 36 -14.37 -9.74 18.95
CA GLU A 36 -14.09 -8.33 18.68
C GLU A 36 -12.64 -8.10 18.27
N TYR A 37 -11.69 -8.73 18.96
CA TYR A 37 -10.29 -8.72 18.59
C TYR A 37 -10.09 -9.19 17.14
N TRP A 38 -10.75 -10.28 16.73
CA TRP A 38 -10.65 -10.79 15.36
C TRP A 38 -11.14 -9.79 14.31
N LYS A 39 -12.24 -9.09 14.59
CA LYS A 39 -12.74 -8.02 13.69
C LYS A 39 -11.72 -6.91 13.55
N VAL A 40 -11.19 -6.41 14.67
CA VAL A 40 -10.20 -5.32 14.68
C VAL A 40 -8.93 -5.74 13.93
N GLN A 41 -8.44 -6.97 14.14
CA GLN A 41 -7.29 -7.49 13.38
C GLN A 41 -7.54 -7.53 11.88
N THR A 42 -8.74 -7.94 11.46
CA THR A 42 -9.14 -7.95 10.06
C THR A 42 -9.18 -6.53 9.48
N GLU A 43 -9.73 -5.57 10.22
CA GLU A 43 -9.77 -4.17 9.82
C GLU A 43 -8.38 -3.55 9.70
N LEU A 44 -7.47 -3.83 10.64
CA LEU A 44 -6.09 -3.37 10.61
C LEU A 44 -5.35 -3.88 9.36
N VAL A 45 -5.53 -5.14 9.00
CA VAL A 45 -4.96 -5.72 7.78
C VAL A 45 -5.54 -5.03 6.55
N LEU A 46 -6.87 -4.84 6.49
CA LEU A 46 -7.53 -4.16 5.37
C LEU A 46 -7.04 -2.71 5.21
N MET A 47 -6.89 -1.97 6.31
CA MET A 47 -6.37 -0.59 6.29
C MET A 47 -4.92 -0.57 5.82
N THR A 48 -4.10 -1.51 6.27
CA THR A 48 -2.71 -1.65 5.81
C THR A 48 -2.63 -1.92 4.31
N GLN A 49 -3.48 -2.80 3.78
CA GLN A 49 -3.57 -3.06 2.34
C GLN A 49 -4.00 -1.82 1.55
N LYS A 50 -5.03 -1.10 2.03
CA LYS A 50 -5.48 0.16 1.41
C LYS A 50 -4.37 1.21 1.38
N LYS A 51 -3.67 1.41 2.51
CA LYS A 51 -2.52 2.32 2.61
C LYS A 51 -1.44 1.95 1.60
N ASN A 52 -1.06 0.68 1.53
CA ASN A 52 -0.03 0.21 0.61
C ASN A 52 -0.42 0.39 -0.87
N LYS A 53 -1.70 0.19 -1.19
CA LYS A 53 -2.22 0.44 -2.55
C LYS A 53 -2.13 1.92 -2.92
N LEU A 54 -2.49 2.82 -1.99
CA LEU A 54 -2.39 4.25 -2.20
C LEU A 54 -0.93 4.69 -2.40
N PHE A 55 -0.03 4.21 -1.54
CA PHE A 55 1.40 4.51 -1.65
C PHE A 55 2.00 4.04 -2.98
N LYS A 56 1.64 2.83 -3.43
CA LYS A 56 2.08 2.32 -4.75
C LYS A 56 1.57 3.17 -5.90
N ARG A 57 0.33 3.67 -5.82
CA ARG A 57 -0.22 4.58 -6.84
C ARG A 57 0.57 5.89 -6.88
N HIS A 58 0.76 6.54 -5.73
CA HIS A 58 1.50 7.78 -5.63
C HIS A 58 2.95 7.64 -6.14
N LEU A 59 3.62 6.53 -5.80
CA LEU A 59 4.97 6.25 -6.30
C LEU A 59 5.00 6.08 -7.83
N LYS A 60 3.94 5.49 -8.40
CA LYS A 60 3.82 5.35 -9.86
C LYS A 60 3.63 6.71 -10.52
N GLU A 61 2.75 7.55 -9.99
CA GLU A 61 2.49 8.91 -10.47
C GLU A 61 3.78 9.75 -10.45
N LEU A 62 4.53 9.74 -9.35
CA LEU A 62 5.83 10.43 -9.27
C LEU A 62 6.85 9.93 -10.30
N LYS A 63 6.88 8.62 -10.57
CA LYS A 63 7.77 8.06 -11.61
C LYS A 63 7.35 8.50 -13.01
N GLU A 64 6.05 8.57 -13.28
CA GLU A 64 5.52 9.03 -14.56
C GLU A 64 5.78 10.53 -14.76
N GLU A 65 5.61 11.34 -13.72
CA GLU A 65 5.94 12.76 -13.71
C GLU A 65 7.43 13.00 -13.96
N ARG A 66 8.31 12.28 -13.25
CA ARG A 66 9.76 12.38 -13.50
C ARG A 66 10.12 12.00 -14.94
N LYS A 67 9.54 10.92 -15.46
CA LYS A 67 9.79 10.47 -16.83
C LYS A 67 9.31 11.50 -17.86
N SER A 68 8.18 12.16 -17.62
CA SER A 68 7.64 13.17 -18.53
C SER A 68 8.54 14.42 -18.56
N LEU A 69 9.10 14.82 -17.41
CA LEU A 69 10.09 15.89 -17.32
C LEU A 69 11.36 15.55 -18.11
N GLU A 70 11.93 14.36 -17.89
CA GLU A 70 13.14 13.89 -18.61
C GLU A 70 12.92 13.85 -20.15
N LEU A 71 11.74 13.39 -20.59
CA LEU A 71 11.36 13.40 -22.02
C LEU A 71 11.23 14.81 -22.58
N ASN A 72 10.68 15.74 -21.80
CA ASN A 72 10.52 17.13 -22.22
C ASN A 72 11.89 17.82 -22.37
N GLU A 73 12.79 17.61 -21.40
CA GLU A 73 14.17 18.11 -21.46
C GLU A 73 14.92 17.58 -22.69
N GLN A 74 14.84 16.26 -22.96
CA GLN A 74 15.44 15.66 -24.15
C GLN A 74 14.89 16.26 -25.45
N ARG A 75 13.57 16.50 -25.51
CA ARG A 75 12.94 17.11 -26.68
C ARG A 75 13.45 18.54 -26.89
N GLN A 76 13.54 19.35 -25.84
CA GLN A 76 14.07 20.72 -25.92
C GLN A 76 15.53 20.73 -26.39
N MET A 77 16.38 19.81 -25.90
CA MET A 77 17.76 19.68 -26.35
C MET A 77 17.85 19.31 -27.84
N SER A 78 17.03 18.37 -28.32
CA SER A 78 17.01 17.98 -29.74
C SER A 78 16.56 19.12 -30.67
N VAL A 79 15.58 19.92 -30.25
CA VAL A 79 15.10 21.09 -31.01
C VAL A 79 16.19 22.17 -31.05
N GLY A 80 16.88 22.41 -29.92
CA GLY A 80 18.00 23.35 -29.86
C GLY A 80 19.20 22.93 -30.72
N HIS A 81 19.45 21.63 -30.88
CA HIS A 81 20.48 21.11 -31.80
C HIS A 81 20.05 21.23 -33.28
N HIS A 82 18.78 20.94 -33.60
CA HIS A 82 18.27 21.12 -34.97
C HIS A 82 18.31 22.58 -35.43
N GLN A 83 17.89 23.53 -34.59
CA GLN A 83 17.94 24.96 -34.93
C GLN A 83 19.38 25.47 -35.13
N ARG A 84 20.33 25.03 -34.29
CA ARG A 84 21.75 25.39 -34.44
C ARG A 84 22.37 24.82 -35.71
N ASN A 85 22.00 23.61 -36.11
CA ASN A 85 22.51 23.01 -37.34
C ASN A 85 21.90 23.62 -38.61
N SER A 86 20.62 23.98 -38.61
CA SER A 86 19.99 24.70 -39.73
C SER A 86 20.55 26.11 -39.92
N SER A 87 20.97 26.79 -38.85
CA SER A 87 21.55 28.13 -38.93
C SER A 87 23.02 28.13 -39.42
N ARG A 88 23.73 27.01 -39.28
CA ARG A 88 25.13 26.86 -39.74
C ARG A 88 25.30 26.43 -41.19
N ASN A 89 24.23 26.05 -41.89
CA ASN A 89 24.29 25.61 -43.28
C ASN A 89 23.31 26.39 -44.17
N PRO A 90 23.52 27.70 -44.40
CA PRO A 90 22.84 28.38 -45.49
C PRO A 90 23.35 27.78 -46.80
N GLY A 91 22.46 27.19 -47.58
CA GLY A 91 22.79 26.39 -48.76
C GLY A 91 23.88 27.02 -49.64
N VAL A 92 24.87 26.22 -50.00
CA VAL A 92 25.77 26.54 -51.10
C VAL A 92 24.94 26.47 -52.38
N PHE A 93 24.39 27.61 -52.79
CA PHE A 93 23.83 27.80 -54.13
C PHE A 93 25.01 27.81 -55.11
N PHE A 94 25.21 26.70 -55.83
CA PHE A 94 26.04 26.72 -57.04
C PHE A 94 25.16 27.21 -58.20
N HIS A 95 25.63 28.27 -58.86
CA HIS A 95 25.02 28.91 -60.03
C HIS A 95 25.28 28.09 -61.30
#